data_AF-A0A1Y1QQF6-F1
#
_entry.id   AF-A0A1Y1QQF6-F1
#
_cell.length_a   1.000
_cell.length_b   1.000
_cell.length_c   1.000
_cell.angle_alpha   90.00
_cell.angle_beta   90.00
_cell.angle_gamma   90.00
#
_symmetry.space_group_name_H-M   'P 1'
#
loop_
_entity.id
_entity.type
_entity.pdbx_description
1 polymer ?
#
loop_
_entity_poly.entity_id
_entity_poly.type
_entity_poly.pdbx_seq_one_letter_code
_entity_poly.pdbx_strand_id
1 'polypeptide(L)' 'MTATEELADLKARIATVFAQRERLKQALGAGNMPPRQGFRELESVDAELSALDLRFKQLWDAQQQQ' A
#
# COMPACT_ATOMS: atom_id res chain seq x y z
N MET A 1 2.67 -10.82 -18.65
CA MET A 1 3.46 -10.04 -17.67
C MET A 1 4.62 -10.90 -17.22
N THR A 2 5.82 -10.36 -17.32
CA THR A 2 7.05 -10.92 -16.73
C THR A 2 7.11 -10.60 -15.23
N ALA A 3 7.91 -11.35 -14.47
CA ALA A 3 8.12 -11.08 -13.04
C ALA A 3 8.63 -9.65 -12.78
N THR A 4 9.49 -9.13 -13.67
CA THR A 4 10.00 -7.76 -13.60
C THR A 4 8.90 -6.71 -13.80
N GLU A 5 7.99 -6.92 -14.76
CA GLU A 5 6.83 -6.04 -14.98
C GLU A 5 5.87 -6.07 -13.78
N GLU A 6 5.65 -7.24 -13.20
CA GLU A 6 4.80 -7.40 -12.02
C GLU A 6 5.39 -6.72 -10.78
N LEU A 7 6.71 -6.82 -10.56
CA LEU A 7 7.39 -6.08 -9.49
C LEU A 7 7.34 -4.56 -9.70
N ALA A 8 7.43 -4.09 -10.94
CA ALA A 8 7.28 -2.67 -11.25
C ALA A 8 5.86 -2.16 -10.98
N ASP A 9 4.84 -2.93 -11.37
CA ASP A 9 3.44 -2.63 -11.05
C ASP A 9 3.19 -2.60 -9.54
N LEU A 10 3.69 -3.60 -8.80
CA LEU A 10 3.56 -3.65 -7.35
C LEU A 10 4.21 -2.44 -6.67
N LYS A 11 5.40 -2.01 -7.13
CA LYS A 11 6.03 -0.78 -6.62
C LYS A 11 5.16 0.45 -6.85
N ALA A 12 4.59 0.60 -8.04
CA ALA A 12 3.71 1.72 -8.37
C ALA A 12 2.42 1.72 -7.51
N ARG A 13 1.85 0.53 -7.28
CA ARG A 13 0.67 0.35 -6.43
C ARG A 13 0.98 0.65 -4.96
N ILE A 14 2.09 0.14 -4.42
CA ILE A 14 2.55 0.45 -3.06
C ILE A 14 2.71 1.96 -2.87
N ALA A 15 3.37 2.65 -3.81
CA ALA A 15 3.54 4.10 -3.74
C ALA A 15 2.19 4.85 -3.75
N THR A 16 1.24 4.38 -4.55
CA THR A 16 -0.11 4.96 -4.64
C THR A 16 -0.88 4.80 -3.34
N VAL A 17 -0.92 3.59 -2.80
CA VAL A 17 -1.64 3.28 -1.55
C VAL A 17 -0.98 4.00 -0.36
N PHE A 18 0.35 4.12 -0.35
CA PHE A 18 1.08 4.91 0.64
C PHE A 18 0.70 6.40 0.57
N ALA A 19 0.62 6.98 -0.63
CA ALA A 19 0.17 8.37 -0.81
C ALA A 19 -1.28 8.57 -0.33
N GLN A 20 -2.16 7.59 -0.55
CA GLN A 20 -3.52 7.61 -0.03
C GLN A 20 -3.53 7.59 1.51
N ARG A 21 -2.71 6.75 2.14
CA ARG A 21 -2.55 6.69 3.59
C ARG A 21 -2.16 8.05 4.16
N GLU A 22 -1.17 8.71 3.57
CA GLU A 22 -0.70 10.01 4.05
C GLU A 22 -1.77 11.10 3.89
N ARG A 23 -2.54 11.07 2.80
CA ARG A 23 -3.71 11.97 2.64
C ARG A 23 -4.76 11.75 3.72
N LEU A 24 -5.06 10.50 4.07
CA LEU A 24 -6.01 10.16 5.14
C LEU A 24 -5.53 10.67 6.50
N LYS A 25 -4.24 10.50 6.81
CA LYS A 25 -3.65 11.05 8.05
C LYS A 25 -3.74 12.57 8.10
N GLN A 26 -3.44 13.25 7.00
CA GLN A 26 -3.56 14.70 6.90
C GLN A 26 -5.00 15.15 7.09
N ALA A 27 -5.97 14.48 6.44
CA ALA A 27 -7.39 14.80 6.60
C ALA A 27 -7.87 14.61 8.05
N LEU A 28 -7.41 13.55 8.72
CA LEU A 28 -7.69 13.32 10.14
C LEU A 28 -7.07 14.39 11.03
N GLY A 29 -5.80 14.72 10.82
CA GLY A 29 -5.09 15.75 11.60
C GLY A 29 -5.68 17.16 11.41
N ALA A 30 -6.24 17.44 10.23
CA ALA A 30 -6.92 18.70 9.93
C ALA A 30 -8.39 18.74 10.41
N GLY A 31 -8.94 17.62 10.90
CA GLY A 31 -10.35 17.53 11.26
C GLY A 31 -11.32 17.56 10.07
N ASN A 32 -10.82 17.36 8.84
CA ASN A 32 -11.61 17.34 7.61
C ASN A 32 -12.41 16.04 7.41
N MET A 33 -12.26 15.07 8.33
CA MET A 33 -12.91 13.77 8.27
C MET A 33 -13.29 13.31 9.69
N PRO A 34 -14.44 12.62 9.87
CA PRO A 34 -14.80 12.02 11.15
C PRO A 34 -13.74 11.00 11.61
N PRO A 35 -13.25 11.06 12.86
CA PRO A 35 -12.16 10.20 13.32
C PRO A 35 -12.43 8.70 13.16
N ARG A 36 -13.64 8.23 13.49
CA ARG A 36 -14.01 6.82 13.35
C ARG A 36 -13.96 6.34 11.90
N GLN A 37 -14.39 7.20 10.96
CA GLN A 37 -14.34 6.89 9.54
C GLN A 37 -12.88 6.84 9.08
N GLY A 38 -12.08 7.86 9.39
CA GLY A 38 -10.69 7.90 8.93
C GLY A 38 -9.83 6.80 9.52
N PHE A 39 -10.03 6.40 10.79
CA PHE A 39 -9.32 5.24 11.34
C PHE A 39 -9.68 3.94 10.65
N ARG A 40 -10.95 3.74 10.28
CA ARG A 40 -11.38 2.56 9.51
C ARG A 40 -10.78 2.55 8.10
N GLU A 41 -10.75 3.70 7.44
CA GLU A 41 -10.12 3.83 6.12
C GLU A 41 -8.60 3.61 6.20
N LEU A 42 -7.94 4.13 7.24
CA LEU A 42 -6.52 3.88 7.49
C LEU A 42 -6.22 2.40 7.72
N GLU A 43 -7.03 1.70 8.52
CA GLU A 43 -6.87 0.26 8.75
C GLU A 43 -6.99 -0.54 7.44
N SER A 44 -7.96 -0.19 6.60
CA SER A 44 -8.11 -0.81 5.28
C SER A 44 -6.90 -0.57 4.38
N VAL A 45 -6.38 0.65 4.34
CA VAL A 45 -5.20 1.02 3.54
C VAL A 45 -3.93 0.36 4.07
N ASP A 46 -3.79 0.23 5.40
CA ASP A 46 -2.65 -0.44 6.03
C ASP A 46 -2.68 -1.96 5.77
N ALA A 47 -3.87 -2.58 5.74
CA ALA A 47 -4.03 -3.97 5.34
C ALA A 47 -3.66 -4.19 3.86
N GLU A 48 -4.08 -3.28 2.97
CA GLU A 48 -3.75 -3.34 1.55
C GLU A 48 -2.23 -3.18 1.32
N LEU A 49 -1.58 -2.23 1.98
CA LEU A 49 -0.12 -2.07 1.93
C LEU A 49 0.61 -3.34 2.37
N SER A 50 0.17 -3.93 3.47
CA SER A 50 0.77 -5.16 4.00
C SER A 50 0.65 -6.32 3.01
N ALA A 51 -0.49 -6.45 2.33
CA ALA A 51 -0.70 -7.48 1.31
C ALA A 51 0.17 -7.24 0.06
N LEU A 52 0.29 -6.00 -0.39
CA LEU A 52 1.14 -5.62 -1.53
C LEU A 52 2.62 -5.86 -1.23
N ASP A 53 3.09 -5.47 -0.03
CA ASP A 53 4.46 -5.70 0.41
C ASP A 53 4.79 -7.19 0.52
N LEU A 54 3.86 -8.01 1.03
CA LEU A 54 4.03 -9.45 1.10
C LEU A 54 4.18 -10.06 -0.31
N ARG A 55 3.31 -9.66 -1.25
CA ARG A 55 3.38 -10.15 -2.63
C ARG A 55 4.67 -9.68 -3.32
N PHE A 56 5.09 -8.45 -3.08
CA PHE A 56 6.35 -7.92 -3.59
C PHE A 56 7.54 -8.76 -3.10
N LYS A 57 7.60 -9.05 -1.80
CA LYS A 57 8.65 -9.90 -1.21
C LYS A 57 8.65 -11.30 -1.81
N GLN A 58 7.48 -11.93 -1.92
CA GLN A 58 7.36 -13.28 -2.51
C GLN A 58 7.91 -13.35 -3.95
N LEU A 59 7.57 -12.36 -4.78
CA LEU A 59 8.06 -12.31 -6.17
C LEU A 59 9.55 -11.96 -6.23
N TRP A 60 10.01 -11.07 -5.38
CA TRP A 60 11.42 -10.72 -5.28
C TRP A 60 12.25 -11.94 -4.88
N ASP A 61 11.85 -12.66 -3.83
CA ASP A 61 12.53 -13.86 -3.34
C ASP A 61 12.55 -14.96 -4.42
N ALA A 62 11.43 -15.15 -5.13
CA ALA A 62 11.35 -16.10 -6.24
C ALA A 62 12.30 -15.74 -7.40
N GLN A 63 12.53 -14.45 -7.66
CA GLN A 63 13.47 -14.00 -8.69
C GLN A 63 14.94 -14.17 -8.25
N GLN A 64 15.25 -14.07 -6.96
CA GLN A 64 16.61 -14.26 -6.43
C GLN A 64 17.03 -15.73 -6.29
N GLN A 65 16.06 -16.66 -6.33
CA GLN A 65 16.31 -18.11 -6.25
C GLN A 65 16.44 -18.78 -7.63
N GLN A 66 16.35 -18.02 -8.72
CA GLN A 66 16.62 -18.47 -10.10
C GLN A 66 18.06 -18.15 -10.51
#